data_AF-A0A2T3J5I4-F1
#
_entry.id   AF-A0A2T3J5I4-F1
#
_cell.length_a   1.000
_cell.length_b   1.000
_cell.length_c   1.000
_cell.angle_alpha   90.00
_cell.angle_beta   90.00
_cell.angle_gamma   90.00
#
_symmetry.space_group_name_H-M   'P 1'
#
loop_
_entity.id
_entity.type
_entity.pdbx_description
1 polymer ?
#
loop_
_entity_poly.entity_id
_entity_poly.type
_entity_poly.pdbx_seq_one_letter_code
_entity_poly.pdbx_strand_id
1 'polypeptide(L)'
;KAMADQFNRDGHDVVDHHTYTFLGDGCMMEGISHEACSLAGTLGLGKLVAFWDDNGISIDGDVEGWFTDDTPKRFEAYGWHVIPAVDGHDADAINAAIEAAKAETGKPTLICAKTIIGFGSPNKAGTHDCHGAPLGAEEIAAAREFLGWNHGPFEIPTDIAAEWDAKEAGSTKESAWDEKFAAYAAAHPELAAEFKRRTVGDLPANWEAETSKIIADLQANPANIASRKASQNTLEAFGKLVPEFMGGSADLAPSNLTMWSGS
;
A
#
# COMPACT_ATOMS: atom_id res chain seq x y z
N LYS A 1 0.53 -10.35 -0.95
CA LYS A 1 -0.02 -11.60 -1.56
C LYS A 1 1.11 -12.44 -2.16
N ALA A 2 1.68 -12.09 -3.31
CA ALA A 2 2.72 -12.89 -3.99
C ALA A 2 3.91 -13.32 -3.13
N MET A 3 4.49 -12.43 -2.30
CA MET A 3 5.57 -12.82 -1.38
C MET A 3 5.15 -13.91 -0.37
N ALA A 4 3.93 -13.81 0.17
CA ALA A 4 3.40 -14.84 1.06
C ALA A 4 3.20 -16.17 0.31
N ASP A 5 2.65 -16.14 -0.89
CA ASP A 5 2.46 -17.34 -1.72
C ASP A 5 3.79 -18.02 -2.07
N GLN A 6 4.85 -17.24 -2.27
CA GLN A 6 6.19 -17.76 -2.58
C GLN A 6 6.90 -18.33 -1.36
N PHE A 7 6.81 -17.68 -0.19
CA PHE A 7 7.66 -17.97 0.97
C PHE A 7 6.96 -18.64 2.15
N ASN A 8 5.66 -18.42 2.38
CA ASN A 8 4.99 -19.07 3.50
C ASN A 8 4.89 -20.58 3.25
N ARG A 9 5.00 -21.37 4.32
CA ARG A 9 4.90 -22.84 4.30
C ARG A 9 4.02 -23.29 5.45
N ASP A 10 3.56 -24.53 5.42
CA ASP A 10 2.72 -25.08 6.50
C ASP A 10 3.41 -24.90 7.87
N GLY A 11 2.74 -24.17 8.78
CA GLY A 11 3.28 -23.83 10.10
C GLY A 11 4.27 -22.65 10.12
N HIS A 12 4.53 -22.00 8.99
CA HIS A 12 5.47 -20.89 8.84
C HIS A 12 4.93 -19.74 7.99
N ASP A 13 4.22 -18.81 8.63
CA ASP A 13 3.78 -17.55 8.03
C ASP A 13 4.78 -16.43 8.27
N VAL A 14 5.82 -16.36 7.43
CA VAL A 14 6.88 -15.34 7.55
C VAL A 14 6.54 -14.02 6.86
N VAL A 15 5.62 -14.03 5.88
CA VAL A 15 5.07 -12.83 5.26
C VAL A 15 3.59 -12.71 5.62
N ASP A 16 3.30 -11.88 6.63
CA ASP A 16 1.94 -11.62 7.09
C ASP A 16 1.82 -10.20 7.66
N HIS A 17 1.43 -9.25 6.80
CA HIS A 17 1.19 -7.86 7.20
C HIS A 17 0.10 -7.23 6.34
N HIS A 18 -0.47 -6.15 6.84
CA HIS A 18 -1.44 -5.32 6.14
C HIS A 18 -0.77 -4.15 5.41
N THR A 19 -1.48 -3.60 4.43
CA THR A 19 -1.19 -2.32 3.80
C THR A 19 -2.35 -1.39 4.06
N TYR A 20 -2.09 -0.29 4.77
CA TYR A 20 -3.07 0.76 5.04
C TYR A 20 -2.75 2.00 4.22
N THR A 21 -3.77 2.66 3.67
CA THR A 21 -3.61 3.91 2.91
C THR A 21 -4.73 4.90 3.23
N PHE A 22 -4.42 6.19 3.25
CA PHE A 22 -5.39 7.27 3.36
C PHE A 22 -5.53 7.97 2.00
N LEU A 23 -6.76 8.26 1.62
CA LEU A 23 -7.15 8.87 0.36
C LEU A 23 -8.11 10.03 0.66
N GLY A 24 -8.08 11.08 -0.15
CA GLY A 24 -9.09 12.14 -0.14
C GLY A 24 -9.86 12.20 -1.46
N ASP A 25 -10.78 13.17 -1.58
CA ASP A 25 -11.59 13.37 -2.80
C ASP A 25 -10.72 13.59 -4.05
N GLY A 26 -9.61 14.31 -3.91
CA GLY A 26 -8.61 14.49 -4.98
C GLY A 26 -8.11 13.15 -5.55
N CYS A 27 -7.79 12.19 -4.67
CA CYS A 27 -7.38 10.85 -5.09
C CYS A 27 -8.53 10.11 -5.79
N MET A 28 -9.76 10.27 -5.30
CA MET A 28 -10.93 9.58 -5.85
C MET A 28 -11.34 10.10 -7.23
N MET A 29 -11.08 11.37 -7.52
CA MET A 29 -11.32 11.98 -8.84
C MET A 29 -10.27 11.58 -9.88
N GLU A 30 -9.03 11.33 -9.46
CA GLU A 30 -7.93 11.00 -10.38
C GLU A 30 -8.11 9.63 -11.03
N GLY A 31 -7.94 9.58 -12.36
CA GLY A 31 -8.18 8.38 -13.16
C GLY A 31 -7.29 7.18 -12.78
N ILE A 32 -6.11 7.44 -12.23
CA ILE A 32 -5.21 6.38 -11.75
C ILE A 32 -5.82 5.59 -10.59
N SER A 33 -6.72 6.19 -9.80
CA SER A 33 -7.45 5.47 -8.74
C SER A 33 -8.39 4.42 -9.32
N HIS A 34 -9.05 4.71 -10.45
CA HIS A 34 -9.86 3.72 -11.16
C HIS A 34 -9.01 2.53 -11.61
N GLU A 35 -7.87 2.78 -12.25
CA GLU A 35 -6.97 1.74 -12.74
C GLU A 35 -6.46 0.84 -11.60
N ALA A 36 -5.87 1.45 -10.57
CA ALA A 36 -5.27 0.72 -9.45
C ALA A 36 -6.33 -0.03 -8.62
N CYS A 37 -7.48 0.59 -8.34
CA CYS A 37 -8.52 -0.03 -7.51
C CYS A 37 -9.26 -1.14 -8.26
N SER A 38 -9.49 -0.99 -9.57
CA SER A 38 -10.03 -2.05 -10.43
C SER A 38 -9.12 -3.29 -10.41
N LEU A 39 -7.81 -3.09 -10.58
CA LEU A 39 -6.84 -4.19 -10.52
C LEU A 39 -6.75 -4.82 -9.12
N ALA A 40 -6.75 -4.01 -8.05
CA ALA A 40 -6.71 -4.51 -6.67
C ALA A 40 -7.90 -5.42 -6.33
N GLY A 41 -9.09 -5.08 -6.81
CA GLY A 41 -10.28 -5.91 -6.69
C GLY A 41 -10.14 -7.23 -7.47
N THR A 42 -9.67 -7.16 -8.72
CA THR A 42 -9.36 -8.33 -9.55
C THR A 42 -8.37 -9.29 -8.88
N LEU A 43 -7.34 -8.76 -8.22
CA LEU A 43 -6.31 -9.55 -7.53
C LEU A 43 -6.74 -10.07 -6.15
N GLY A 44 -7.91 -9.63 -5.63
CA GLY A 44 -8.41 -10.04 -4.31
C GLY A 44 -7.41 -9.73 -3.19
N LEU A 45 -6.98 -8.46 -3.09
CA LEU A 45 -6.00 -7.99 -2.12
C LEU A 45 -6.61 -7.77 -0.73
N GLY A 46 -7.02 -8.83 -0.05
CA GLY A 46 -7.69 -8.77 1.28
C GLY A 46 -6.93 -8.07 2.41
N LYS A 47 -5.62 -7.87 2.27
CA LYS A 47 -4.79 -7.16 3.27
C LYS A 47 -4.59 -5.67 2.93
N LEU A 48 -5.22 -5.17 1.86
CA LEU A 48 -5.25 -3.75 1.52
C LEU A 48 -6.52 -3.12 2.12
N VAL A 49 -6.31 -2.14 3.00
CA VAL A 49 -7.39 -1.36 3.62
C VAL A 49 -7.14 0.12 3.34
N ALA A 50 -8.07 0.73 2.63
CA ALA A 50 -8.04 2.16 2.33
C ALA A 50 -9.06 2.91 3.19
N PHE A 51 -8.67 4.06 3.70
CA PHE A 51 -9.56 5.02 4.34
C PHE A 51 -9.75 6.19 3.38
N TRP A 52 -11.00 6.48 3.04
CA TRP A 52 -11.35 7.70 2.35
C TRP A 52 -11.77 8.74 3.38
N ASP A 53 -11.01 9.82 3.45
CA ASP A 53 -11.37 11.04 4.15
C ASP A 53 -12.46 11.76 3.35
N ASP A 54 -13.70 11.35 3.61
CA ASP A 54 -14.92 11.80 2.92
C ASP A 54 -15.45 13.03 3.67
N ASN A 55 -14.78 14.17 3.43
CA ASN A 55 -15.00 15.42 4.14
C ASN A 55 -15.82 16.45 3.33
N GLY A 56 -16.08 16.17 2.04
CA GLY A 56 -16.92 16.99 1.16
C GLY A 56 -16.24 18.23 0.58
N ILE A 57 -14.94 18.43 0.81
CA ILE A 57 -14.22 19.66 0.45
C ILE A 57 -12.98 19.34 -0.40
N SER A 58 -12.83 20.09 -1.48
CA SER A 58 -11.57 20.19 -2.23
C SER A 58 -11.10 21.65 -2.29
N ILE A 59 -10.02 21.94 -3.03
CA ILE A 59 -9.43 23.30 -3.08
C ILE A 59 -10.44 24.35 -3.53
N ASP A 60 -11.27 24.04 -4.53
CA ASP A 60 -12.23 24.98 -5.11
C ASP A 60 -13.52 25.13 -4.25
N GLY A 61 -13.64 24.40 -3.14
CA GLY A 61 -14.81 24.42 -2.25
C GLY A 61 -15.52 23.08 -2.14
N ASP A 62 -16.83 23.14 -1.94
CA ASP A 62 -17.73 21.98 -1.84
C ASP A 62 -17.68 21.13 -3.11
N VAL A 63 -17.40 19.83 -2.95
CA VAL A 63 -17.13 18.94 -4.08
C VAL A 63 -18.34 18.68 -4.97
N GLU A 64 -19.57 18.92 -4.51
CA GLU A 64 -20.83 18.64 -5.24
C GLU A 64 -20.91 19.34 -6.61
N GLY A 65 -20.13 20.41 -6.82
CA GLY A 65 -20.05 21.12 -8.10
C GLY A 65 -19.33 20.34 -9.22
N TRP A 66 -18.47 19.37 -8.88
CA TRP A 66 -17.61 18.66 -9.85
C TRP A 66 -17.37 17.17 -9.54
N PHE A 67 -17.72 16.70 -8.34
CA PHE A 67 -17.58 15.32 -7.91
C PHE A 67 -18.84 14.86 -7.18
N THR A 68 -19.61 14.01 -7.86
CA THR A 68 -20.92 13.52 -7.40
C THR A 68 -21.05 11.99 -7.59
N ASP A 69 -19.91 11.30 -7.69
CA ASP A 69 -19.89 9.84 -7.77
C ASP A 69 -20.54 9.21 -6.53
N ASP A 70 -21.30 8.13 -6.74
CA ASP A 70 -21.58 7.18 -5.68
C ASP A 70 -20.31 6.34 -5.46
N THR A 71 -19.35 6.91 -4.73
CA THR A 71 -18.03 6.30 -4.50
C THR A 71 -18.15 4.91 -3.84
N PRO A 72 -19.01 4.67 -2.83
CA PRO A 72 -19.24 3.33 -2.31
C PRO A 72 -19.63 2.34 -3.41
N LYS A 73 -20.64 2.65 -4.24
CA LYS A 73 -21.03 1.75 -5.33
C LYS A 73 -19.96 1.56 -6.39
N ARG A 74 -19.17 2.60 -6.68
CA ARG A 74 -18.03 2.51 -7.60
C ARG A 74 -17.01 1.47 -7.12
N PHE A 75 -16.69 1.47 -5.83
CA PHE A 75 -15.75 0.50 -5.26
C PHE A 75 -16.36 -0.90 -5.12
N GLU A 76 -17.64 -1.02 -4.78
CA GLU A 76 -18.36 -2.30 -4.85
C GLU A 76 -18.30 -2.91 -6.26
N ALA A 77 -18.43 -2.08 -7.30
CA ALA A 77 -18.33 -2.52 -8.70
C ALA A 77 -16.91 -2.98 -9.09
N TYR A 78 -15.87 -2.50 -8.41
CA TYR A 78 -14.50 -3.04 -8.54
C TYR A 78 -14.30 -4.36 -7.78
N GLY A 79 -15.27 -4.81 -6.98
CA GLY A 79 -15.17 -6.02 -6.16
C GLY A 79 -14.56 -5.78 -4.78
N TRP A 80 -14.59 -4.54 -4.27
CA TRP A 80 -14.13 -4.22 -2.92
C TRP A 80 -15.20 -4.54 -1.88
N HIS A 81 -14.76 -4.76 -0.65
CA HIS A 81 -15.61 -4.65 0.53
C HIS A 81 -15.67 -3.17 0.94
N VAL A 82 -16.87 -2.64 1.13
CA VAL A 82 -17.05 -1.21 1.42
C VAL A 82 -17.80 -1.06 2.73
N ILE A 83 -17.27 -0.22 3.62
CA ILE A 83 -17.89 0.16 4.88
C ILE A 83 -18.28 1.63 4.78
N PRO A 84 -19.52 1.95 4.38
CA PRO A 84 -19.95 3.31 4.12
C PRO A 84 -20.27 4.06 5.42
N ALA A 85 -20.19 5.40 5.37
CA ALA A 85 -20.69 6.31 6.40
C ALA A 85 -20.18 6.02 7.82
N VAL A 86 -18.89 5.69 7.96
CA VAL A 86 -18.24 5.57 9.27
C VAL A 86 -18.03 6.97 9.83
N ASP A 87 -18.45 7.23 11.05
CA ASP A 87 -18.12 8.49 11.73
C ASP A 87 -16.62 8.55 11.99
N GLY A 88 -15.93 9.43 11.27
CA GLY A 88 -14.48 9.57 11.34
C GLY A 88 -13.98 10.32 12.57
N HIS A 89 -14.89 10.77 13.46
CA HIS A 89 -14.55 11.35 14.76
C HIS A 89 -14.97 10.45 15.95
N ASP A 90 -15.47 9.25 15.67
CA ASP A 90 -15.78 8.22 16.66
C ASP A 90 -14.75 7.09 16.61
N ALA A 91 -13.92 6.98 17.64
CA ALA A 91 -12.86 5.99 17.74
C ALA A 91 -13.40 4.53 17.75
N ASP A 92 -14.56 4.29 18.36
CA ASP A 92 -15.16 2.96 18.43
C ASP A 92 -15.72 2.56 17.05
N ALA A 93 -16.33 3.51 16.33
CA ALA A 93 -16.80 3.28 14.96
C ALA A 93 -15.65 2.96 13.99
N ILE A 94 -14.55 3.71 14.06
CA ILE A 94 -13.35 3.47 13.25
C ILE A 94 -12.75 2.09 13.59
N ASN A 95 -12.62 1.76 14.88
CA ASN A 95 -12.07 0.48 15.29
C ASN A 95 -12.95 -0.69 14.82
N ALA A 96 -14.27 -0.58 14.93
CA ALA A 96 -15.20 -1.58 14.42
C ALA A 96 -15.06 -1.78 12.89
N ALA A 97 -14.88 -0.68 12.14
CA ALA A 97 -14.65 -0.74 10.70
C ALA A 97 -13.31 -1.42 10.36
N ILE A 98 -12.24 -1.14 11.11
CA ILE A 98 -10.93 -1.78 10.94
C ILE A 98 -11.01 -3.28 11.22
N GLU A 99 -11.71 -3.70 12.27
CA GLU A 99 -11.86 -5.13 12.58
C GLU A 99 -12.72 -5.85 11.52
N ALA A 100 -13.78 -5.21 11.02
CA ALA A 100 -14.55 -5.74 9.89
C ALA A 100 -13.71 -5.84 8.61
N ALA A 101 -12.82 -4.86 8.35
CA ALA A 101 -11.91 -4.88 7.22
C ALA A 101 -10.91 -6.04 7.30
N LYS A 102 -10.31 -6.29 8.48
CA LYS A 102 -9.39 -7.41 8.71
C LYS A 102 -10.06 -8.78 8.60
N ALA A 103 -11.35 -8.86 8.92
CA ALA A 103 -12.12 -10.10 8.81
C ALA A 103 -12.41 -10.50 7.35
N GLU A 104 -12.42 -9.54 6.43
CA GLU A 104 -12.56 -9.79 4.99
C GLU A 104 -11.21 -10.08 4.35
N THR A 105 -10.92 -11.36 4.08
CA THR A 105 -9.61 -11.79 3.58
C THR A 105 -9.54 -11.94 2.05
N GLY A 106 -10.69 -11.90 1.36
CA GLY A 106 -10.81 -12.13 -0.08
C GLY A 106 -10.83 -10.86 -0.92
N LYS A 107 -11.17 -9.71 -0.33
CA LYS A 107 -11.36 -8.44 -1.03
C LYS A 107 -10.61 -7.29 -0.37
N PRO A 108 -10.01 -6.36 -1.13
CA PRO A 108 -9.56 -5.11 -0.53
C PRO A 108 -10.76 -4.36 0.09
N THR A 109 -10.51 -3.61 1.17
CA THR A 109 -11.57 -2.87 1.89
C THR A 109 -11.41 -1.37 1.73
N LEU A 110 -12.52 -0.66 1.45
CA LEU A 110 -12.64 0.78 1.55
C LEU A 110 -13.50 1.14 2.76
N ILE A 111 -12.93 1.92 3.68
CA ILE A 111 -13.64 2.54 4.80
C ILE A 111 -13.93 3.98 4.41
N CYS A 112 -15.21 4.33 4.26
CA CYS A 112 -15.64 5.69 3.94
C CYS A 112 -15.85 6.46 5.25
N ALA A 113 -14.81 7.17 5.69
CA ALA A 113 -14.81 7.91 6.94
C ALA A 113 -15.34 9.33 6.70
N LYS A 114 -16.54 9.61 7.23
CA LYS A 114 -17.12 10.95 7.22
C LYS A 114 -16.41 11.81 8.25
N THR A 115 -15.70 12.83 7.79
CA THR A 115 -14.97 13.75 8.67
C THR A 115 -15.41 15.19 8.43
N ILE A 116 -14.83 16.10 9.20
CA ILE A 116 -14.98 17.54 9.04
C ILE A 116 -13.57 18.06 8.83
N ILE A 117 -13.27 18.58 7.64
CA ILE A 117 -11.97 19.18 7.37
C ILE A 117 -11.70 20.30 8.38
N GLY A 118 -10.49 20.34 8.94
CA GLY A 118 -10.14 21.33 9.96
C GLY A 118 -10.93 21.21 11.27
N PHE A 119 -11.47 20.03 11.60
CA PHE A 119 -12.16 19.78 12.87
C PHE A 119 -11.39 20.39 14.05
N GLY A 120 -12.11 21.15 14.86
CA GLY A 120 -11.55 21.90 15.97
C GLY A 120 -11.41 23.40 15.71
N SER A 121 -11.33 23.84 14.45
CA SER A 121 -11.23 25.25 14.07
C SER A 121 -12.62 25.92 14.02
N PRO A 122 -13.01 26.77 14.99
CA PRO A 122 -14.39 27.25 15.08
C PRO A 122 -14.87 28.06 13.86
N ASN A 123 -13.97 28.76 13.17
CA ASN A 123 -14.32 29.63 12.04
C ASN A 123 -13.94 29.05 10.67
N LYS A 124 -13.15 27.97 10.61
CA LYS A 124 -12.67 27.38 9.34
C LYS A 124 -12.96 25.88 9.18
N ALA A 125 -13.47 25.21 10.20
CA ALA A 125 -13.88 23.81 10.07
C ALA A 125 -15.00 23.68 9.03
N GLY A 126 -14.89 22.66 8.18
CA GLY A 126 -15.85 22.42 7.09
C GLY A 126 -15.70 23.35 5.89
N THR A 127 -14.63 24.16 5.80
CA THR A 127 -14.41 25.07 4.67
C THR A 127 -13.08 24.80 3.96
N HIS A 128 -12.98 25.16 2.69
CA HIS A 128 -11.75 25.03 1.91
C HIS A 128 -10.59 25.90 2.44
N ASP A 129 -10.88 26.91 3.27
CA ASP A 129 -9.87 27.83 3.82
C ASP A 129 -8.88 27.16 4.77
N CYS A 130 -9.21 25.98 5.31
CA CYS A 130 -8.30 25.19 6.15
C CYS A 130 -7.47 24.15 5.38
N HIS A 131 -7.64 24.04 4.06
CA HIS A 131 -6.97 23.02 3.25
C HIS A 131 -5.46 23.28 3.09
N GLY A 132 -5.09 24.48 2.60
CA GLY A 132 -3.74 24.75 2.10
C GLY A 132 -3.03 25.95 2.72
N ALA A 133 -3.64 26.60 3.72
CA ALA A 133 -3.12 27.79 4.36
C ALA A 133 -3.07 27.64 5.89
N PRO A 134 -2.08 28.26 6.57
CA PRO A 134 -2.08 28.32 8.03
C PRO A 134 -3.38 28.95 8.57
N LEU A 135 -3.89 28.41 9.67
CA LEU A 135 -5.12 28.91 10.29
C LEU A 135 -5.00 30.38 10.74
N GLY A 136 -3.82 30.78 11.23
CA GLY A 136 -3.55 32.09 11.81
C GLY A 136 -3.58 32.05 13.35
N ALA A 137 -2.86 32.96 14.01
CA ALA A 137 -2.64 32.89 15.46
C ALA A 137 -3.94 32.94 16.29
N GLU A 138 -4.89 33.78 15.90
CA GLU A 138 -6.19 33.90 16.57
C GLU A 138 -7.02 32.62 16.42
N GLU A 139 -7.10 32.07 15.21
CA GLU A 139 -7.83 30.83 14.94
C GLU A 139 -7.19 29.62 15.63
N ILE A 140 -5.86 29.57 15.70
CA ILE A 140 -5.12 28.55 16.43
C ILE A 140 -5.41 28.60 17.94
N ALA A 141 -5.57 29.80 18.52
CA ALA A 141 -5.94 29.96 19.93
C ALA A 141 -7.39 29.49 20.17
N ALA A 142 -8.31 29.88 19.29
CA ALA A 142 -9.71 29.44 19.34
C ALA A 142 -9.85 27.91 19.18
N ALA A 143 -9.07 27.30 18.29
CA ALA A 143 -9.07 25.86 18.09
C ALA A 143 -8.56 25.09 19.32
N ARG A 144 -7.52 25.62 19.99
CA ARG A 144 -7.05 25.06 21.27
C ARG A 144 -8.13 25.10 22.34
N GLU A 145 -8.82 26.24 22.48
CA GLU A 145 -9.93 26.38 23.43
C GLU A 145 -11.05 25.38 23.13
N PHE A 146 -11.46 25.28 21.86
CA PHE A 146 -12.49 24.34 21.42
C PHE A 146 -12.11 22.87 21.72
N LEU A 147 -10.87 22.48 21.42
CA LEU A 147 -10.37 21.11 21.64
C LEU A 147 -10.02 20.82 23.11
N GLY A 148 -10.07 21.83 24.00
CA GLY A 148 -9.60 21.69 25.38
C GLY A 148 -8.08 21.46 25.49
N TRP A 149 -7.31 21.85 24.47
CA TRP A 149 -5.86 21.65 24.41
C TRP A 149 -5.11 22.81 25.06
N ASN A 150 -4.65 22.61 26.30
CA ASN A 150 -4.03 23.65 27.13
C ASN A 150 -2.50 23.74 27.02
N HIS A 151 -1.86 23.01 26.09
CA HIS A 151 -0.41 22.98 25.94
C HIS A 151 0.08 23.91 24.82
N GLY A 152 1.30 24.43 25.00
CA GLY A 152 1.95 25.33 24.06
C GLY A 152 2.26 24.70 22.70
N PRO A 153 2.71 25.50 21.71
CA PRO A 153 3.20 24.98 20.44
C PRO A 153 4.36 24.00 20.66
N PHE A 154 4.25 22.80 20.07
CA PHE A 154 5.25 21.73 20.17
C PHE A 154 5.50 21.19 21.61
N GLU A 155 4.61 21.50 22.55
CA GLU A 155 4.60 20.91 23.89
C GLU A 155 3.68 19.68 23.89
N ILE A 156 4.26 18.51 24.15
CA ILE A 156 3.52 17.25 24.31
C ILE A 156 3.68 16.77 25.75
N PRO A 157 2.57 16.60 26.50
CA PRO A 157 2.58 16.04 27.85
C PRO A 157 3.19 14.64 27.91
N THR A 158 3.83 14.31 29.03
CA THR A 158 4.54 13.02 29.17
C THR A 158 3.61 11.82 29.23
N ASP A 159 2.40 11.99 29.78
CA ASP A 159 1.34 10.98 29.80
C ASP A 159 0.84 10.68 28.37
N ILE A 160 0.56 11.71 27.57
CA ILE A 160 0.20 11.54 26.15
C ILE A 160 1.35 10.88 25.38
N ALA A 161 2.58 11.36 25.55
CA ALA A 161 3.74 10.76 24.88
C ALA A 161 3.94 9.28 25.26
N ALA A 162 3.61 8.89 26.50
CA ALA A 162 3.69 7.51 26.95
C ALA A 162 2.59 6.62 26.33
N GLU A 163 1.36 7.13 26.19
CA GLU A 163 0.26 6.40 25.53
C GLU A 163 0.51 6.15 24.03
N TRP A 164 1.23 7.07 23.37
CA TRP A 164 1.61 6.95 21.96
C TRP A 164 2.90 6.15 21.73
N ASP A 165 3.64 5.79 22.78
CA ASP A 165 4.90 5.08 22.62
C ASP A 165 4.69 3.63 22.16
N ALA A 166 5.15 3.34 20.95
CA ALA A 166 5.06 2.00 20.37
C ALA A 166 6.41 1.24 20.36
N LYS A 167 7.45 1.73 21.05
CA LYS A 167 8.79 1.15 20.95
C LYS A 167 8.84 -0.26 21.54
N GLU A 168 8.29 -0.46 22.73
CA GLU A 168 8.26 -1.76 23.39
C GLU A 168 7.36 -2.75 22.64
N ALA A 169 6.17 -2.32 22.25
CA ALA A 169 5.22 -3.14 21.49
C ALA A 169 5.79 -3.53 20.11
N GLY A 170 6.47 -2.61 19.42
CA GLY A 170 7.15 -2.86 18.15
C GLY A 170 8.29 -3.85 18.30
N SER A 171 9.20 -3.61 19.27
CA SER A 171 10.31 -4.51 19.56
C SER A 171 9.83 -5.92 19.92
N THR A 172 8.75 -6.05 20.70
CA THR A 172 8.17 -7.35 21.06
C THR A 172 7.63 -8.08 19.82
N LYS A 173 6.90 -7.39 18.95
CA LYS A 173 6.37 -7.97 17.70
C LYS A 173 7.47 -8.39 16.74
N GLU A 174 8.51 -7.59 16.61
CA GLU A 174 9.68 -7.87 15.76
C GLU A 174 10.48 -9.06 16.30
N SER A 175 10.80 -9.09 17.60
CA SER A 175 11.50 -10.23 18.21
C SER A 175 10.71 -11.54 18.07
N ALA A 176 9.38 -11.50 18.22
CA ALA A 176 8.53 -12.66 17.97
C ALA A 176 8.55 -13.09 16.49
N TRP A 177 8.68 -12.16 15.55
CA TRP A 177 8.86 -12.46 14.14
C TRP A 177 10.25 -13.05 13.86
N ASP A 178 11.31 -12.55 14.49
CA ASP A 178 12.67 -13.08 14.37
C ASP A 178 12.75 -14.54 14.80
N GLU A 179 12.07 -14.91 15.90
CA GLU A 179 11.97 -16.30 16.35
C GLU A 179 11.25 -17.18 15.32
N LYS A 180 10.12 -16.69 14.77
CA LYS A 180 9.40 -17.39 13.68
C LYS A 180 10.28 -17.57 12.45
N PHE A 181 11.02 -16.53 12.07
CA PHE A 181 11.90 -16.55 10.93
C PHE A 181 13.10 -17.49 11.15
N ALA A 182 13.65 -17.55 12.37
CA ALA A 182 14.71 -18.49 12.72
C ALA A 182 14.23 -19.95 12.61
N ALA A 183 13.02 -20.25 13.09
CA ALA A 183 12.41 -21.57 12.93
C ALA A 183 12.15 -21.91 11.45
N TYR A 184 11.64 -20.95 10.68
CA TYR A 184 11.47 -21.08 9.23
C TYR A 184 12.80 -21.34 8.51
N ALA A 185 13.87 -20.62 8.87
CA ALA A 185 15.18 -20.81 8.27
C ALA A 185 15.81 -22.17 8.59
N ALA A 186 15.55 -22.72 9.78
CA ALA A 186 15.97 -24.08 10.13
C ALA A 186 15.21 -25.14 9.32
N ALA A 187 13.92 -24.95 9.08
CA ALA A 187 13.07 -25.89 8.33
C ALA A 187 13.23 -25.76 6.80
N HIS A 188 13.48 -24.54 6.30
CA HIS A 188 13.52 -24.18 4.89
C HIS A 188 14.75 -23.31 4.56
N PRO A 189 15.97 -23.84 4.72
CA PRO A 189 17.19 -23.04 4.63
C PRO A 189 17.40 -22.34 3.27
N GLU A 190 17.06 -23.02 2.16
CA GLU A 190 17.17 -22.45 0.81
C GLU A 190 16.20 -21.28 0.60
N LEU A 191 14.93 -21.46 1.00
CA LEU A 191 13.92 -20.41 0.85
C LEU A 191 14.18 -19.22 1.79
N ALA A 192 14.73 -19.46 2.99
CA ALA A 192 15.09 -18.39 3.91
C ALA A 192 16.30 -17.59 3.42
N ALA A 193 17.31 -18.25 2.84
CA ALA A 193 18.42 -17.57 2.19
C ALA A 193 17.93 -16.70 1.03
N GLU A 194 17.02 -17.25 0.22
CA GLU A 194 16.44 -16.55 -0.92
C GLU A 194 15.54 -15.37 -0.51
N PHE A 195 14.75 -15.53 0.55
CA PHE A 195 13.98 -14.45 1.14
C PHE A 195 14.89 -13.29 1.56
N LYS A 196 15.95 -13.58 2.33
CA LYS A 196 16.89 -12.57 2.80
C LYS A 196 17.54 -11.82 1.65
N ARG A 197 18.11 -12.56 0.68
CA ARG A 197 18.74 -11.99 -0.51
C ARG A 197 17.82 -11.01 -1.22
N ARG A 198 16.57 -11.41 -1.47
CA ARG A 198 15.58 -10.59 -2.18
C ARG A 198 15.14 -9.37 -1.38
N THR A 199 15.00 -9.49 -0.06
CA THR A 199 14.58 -8.36 0.78
C THR A 199 15.64 -7.27 0.91
N VAL A 200 16.93 -7.61 0.75
CA VAL A 200 18.02 -6.62 0.75
C VAL A 200 18.38 -6.11 -0.66
N GLY A 201 17.77 -6.69 -1.71
CA GLY A 201 17.97 -6.26 -3.10
C GLY A 201 19.25 -6.79 -3.76
N ASP A 202 19.92 -7.78 -3.16
CA ASP A 202 21.11 -8.41 -3.73
C ASP A 202 20.72 -9.30 -4.91
N LEU A 203 21.56 -9.40 -5.95
CA LEU A 203 21.39 -10.35 -7.06
C LEU A 203 21.99 -11.73 -6.73
N PRO A 204 21.65 -12.79 -7.49
CA PRO A 204 22.30 -14.09 -7.33
C PRO A 204 23.82 -13.99 -7.50
N ALA A 205 24.58 -14.73 -6.71
CA ALA A 205 26.05 -14.63 -6.71
C ALA A 205 26.71 -14.96 -8.07
N ASN A 206 26.06 -15.77 -8.90
CA ASN A 206 26.52 -16.14 -10.23
C ASN A 206 26.02 -15.20 -11.35
N TRP A 207 25.29 -14.13 -11.00
CA TRP A 207 24.67 -13.21 -11.95
C TRP A 207 25.64 -12.68 -13.01
N GLU A 208 26.78 -12.11 -12.59
CA GLU A 208 27.74 -11.50 -13.52
C GLU A 208 28.36 -12.53 -14.47
N ALA A 209 28.69 -13.73 -13.95
CA ALA A 209 29.29 -14.79 -14.75
C ALA A 209 28.30 -15.33 -15.81
N GLU A 210 27.06 -15.62 -15.42
CA GLU A 210 26.04 -16.15 -16.33
C GLU A 210 25.61 -15.10 -17.37
N THR A 211 25.39 -13.85 -16.97
CA THR A 211 25.03 -12.78 -17.90
C THR A 211 26.14 -12.48 -18.90
N SER A 212 27.40 -12.46 -18.46
CA SER A 212 28.56 -12.28 -19.35
C SER A 212 28.64 -13.41 -20.40
N LYS A 213 28.39 -14.65 -19.98
CA LYS A 213 28.36 -15.81 -20.89
C LYS A 213 27.25 -15.67 -21.93
N ILE A 214 26.05 -15.25 -21.51
CA ILE A 214 24.91 -15.02 -22.43
C ILE A 214 25.25 -13.93 -23.46
N ILE A 215 25.84 -12.81 -23.03
CA ILE A 215 26.23 -11.72 -23.93
C ILE A 215 27.30 -12.18 -24.92
N ALA A 216 28.31 -12.91 -24.47
CA ALA A 216 29.36 -13.45 -25.33
C ALA A 216 28.80 -14.43 -26.38
N ASP A 217 27.86 -15.30 -26.00
CA ASP A 217 27.21 -16.24 -26.91
C ASP A 217 26.38 -15.51 -27.99
N LEU A 218 25.63 -14.47 -27.62
CA LEU A 218 24.89 -13.64 -28.59
C LEU A 218 25.83 -12.95 -29.58
N GLN A 219 26.99 -12.47 -29.12
CA GLN A 219 27.99 -11.84 -29.98
C GLN A 219 28.65 -12.86 -30.93
N ALA A 220 28.87 -14.09 -30.47
CA ALA A 220 29.44 -15.18 -31.26
C ALA A 220 28.43 -15.76 -32.28
N ASN A 221 27.13 -15.63 -32.02
CA ASN A 221 26.05 -16.16 -32.84
C ASN A 221 25.09 -15.04 -33.30
N PRO A 222 25.47 -14.19 -34.27
CA PRO A 222 24.64 -13.07 -34.71
C PRO A 222 23.28 -13.54 -35.25
N ALA A 223 22.22 -12.87 -34.82
CA ALA A 223 20.86 -13.10 -35.30
C ALA A 223 20.22 -11.79 -35.78
N ASN A 224 19.58 -11.81 -36.95
CA ASN A 224 18.81 -10.67 -37.44
C ASN A 224 17.38 -10.71 -36.88
N ILE A 225 17.21 -10.20 -35.67
CA ILE A 225 15.93 -10.15 -34.97
C ILE A 225 15.63 -8.72 -34.50
N ALA A 226 14.35 -8.40 -34.35
CA ALA A 226 13.94 -7.13 -33.74
C ALA A 226 14.37 -7.07 -32.26
N SER A 227 14.72 -5.89 -31.75
CA SER A 227 15.15 -5.71 -30.36
C SER A 227 14.09 -6.13 -29.33
N ARG A 228 12.79 -6.00 -29.62
CA ARG A 228 11.72 -6.56 -28.77
C ARG A 228 11.81 -8.08 -28.62
N LYS A 229 12.22 -8.79 -29.68
CA LYS A 229 12.44 -10.24 -29.64
C LYS A 229 13.73 -10.59 -28.90
N ALA A 230 14.77 -9.76 -29.04
CA ALA A 230 15.97 -9.87 -28.23
C ALA A 230 15.65 -9.68 -26.73
N SER A 231 14.81 -8.69 -26.38
CA SER A 231 14.31 -8.47 -25.02
C SER A 231 13.59 -9.71 -24.46
N GLN A 232 12.69 -10.33 -25.23
CA GLN A 232 12.04 -11.59 -24.82
C GLN A 232 13.05 -12.71 -24.58
N ASN A 233 14.04 -12.85 -25.46
CA ASN A 233 15.09 -13.87 -25.30
C ASN A 233 15.91 -13.60 -24.03
N THR A 234 16.14 -12.34 -23.67
CA THR A 234 16.76 -11.94 -22.40
C THR A 234 15.88 -12.31 -21.20
N LEU A 235 14.56 -12.06 -21.25
CA LEU A 235 13.62 -12.47 -20.20
C LEU A 235 13.63 -14.00 -20.00
N GLU A 236 13.66 -14.77 -21.09
CA GLU A 236 13.74 -16.23 -21.05
C GLU A 236 15.05 -16.76 -20.42
N ALA A 237 16.15 -16.04 -20.61
CA ALA A 237 17.43 -16.38 -20.01
C ALA A 237 17.49 -15.95 -18.53
N PHE A 238 17.12 -14.70 -18.23
CA PHE A 238 17.26 -14.10 -16.91
C PHE A 238 16.20 -14.58 -15.93
N GLY A 239 14.98 -14.90 -16.38
CA GLY A 239 13.92 -15.44 -15.53
C GLY A 239 14.30 -16.75 -14.84
N LYS A 240 15.24 -17.52 -15.41
CA LYS A 240 15.79 -18.74 -14.82
C LYS A 240 16.83 -18.47 -13.73
N LEU A 241 17.40 -17.27 -13.71
CA LEU A 241 18.44 -16.86 -12.78
C LEU A 241 17.88 -15.99 -11.63
N VAL A 242 16.87 -15.17 -11.94
CA VAL A 242 16.34 -14.09 -11.08
C VAL A 242 14.90 -14.41 -10.68
N PRO A 243 14.68 -15.24 -9.64
CA PRO A 243 13.34 -15.65 -9.22
C PRO A 243 12.47 -14.52 -8.64
N GLU A 244 13.05 -13.35 -8.37
CA GLU A 244 12.34 -12.14 -7.94
C GLU A 244 11.66 -11.36 -9.07
N PHE A 245 11.74 -11.83 -10.32
CA PHE A 245 11.00 -11.22 -11.42
C PHE A 245 9.50 -11.16 -11.14
N MET A 246 8.98 -9.94 -11.11
CA MET A 246 7.56 -9.62 -11.06
C MET A 246 7.29 -8.60 -12.17
N GLY A 247 7.09 -9.12 -13.38
CA GLY A 247 6.89 -8.34 -14.60
C GLY A 247 5.44 -8.35 -15.07
N GLY A 248 5.17 -7.53 -16.09
CA GLY A 248 3.88 -7.47 -16.74
C GLY A 248 3.89 -6.59 -17.98
N SER A 249 2.74 -6.46 -18.63
CA SER A 249 2.50 -5.51 -19.71
C SER A 249 1.04 -5.07 -19.66
N ALA A 250 0.78 -3.77 -19.86
CA ALA A 250 -0.57 -3.24 -19.97
C ALA A 250 -1.19 -3.69 -21.32
N ASP A 251 -1.89 -4.83 -21.31
CA ASP A 251 -2.65 -5.40 -22.45
C ASP A 251 -1.86 -5.60 -23.77
N LEU A 252 -0.53 -5.67 -23.67
CA LEU A 252 0.36 -5.70 -24.85
C LEU A 252 1.40 -6.82 -24.77
N ALA A 253 1.21 -7.81 -23.89
CA ALA A 253 2.16 -8.91 -23.70
C ALA A 253 2.61 -9.60 -25.01
N PRO A 254 1.73 -9.97 -25.98
CA PRO A 254 2.16 -10.60 -27.23
C PRO A 254 2.85 -9.62 -28.20
N SER A 255 2.67 -8.32 -28.03
CA SER A 255 3.28 -7.27 -28.89
C SER A 255 4.64 -6.81 -28.35
N ASN A 256 4.72 -6.63 -27.04
CA ASN A 256 5.92 -6.23 -26.28
C ASN A 256 6.85 -7.42 -26.03
N LEU A 257 6.31 -8.64 -26.10
CA LEU A 257 7.02 -9.91 -25.90
C LEU A 257 7.59 -10.05 -24.47
N THR A 258 6.74 -9.81 -23.47
CA THR A 258 7.13 -9.82 -22.04
C THR A 258 6.91 -11.16 -21.34
N MET A 259 6.29 -12.14 -22.01
CA MET A 259 6.12 -13.49 -21.46
C MET A 259 7.36 -14.34 -21.72
N TRP A 260 7.79 -15.08 -20.70
CA TRP A 260 8.81 -16.14 -20.78
C TRP A 260 8.24 -17.46 -20.25
N SER A 261 8.98 -18.56 -20.41
CA SER A 261 8.46 -19.91 -20.16
C SER A 261 8.05 -20.20 -18.72
N GLY A 262 8.48 -19.39 -17.74
CA GLY A 262 8.07 -19.48 -16.33
C GLY A 262 7.14 -18.36 -15.85
N SER A 263 6.60 -17.55 -16.77
CA SER A 263 5.51 -16.60 -16.48
C SER A 263 4.15 -17.28 -16.34
#